data_AF-A0A4R2TWC6-F1
#
_entry.id   AF-A0A4R2TWC6-F1
#
_cell.length_a   1.000
_cell.length_b   1.000
_cell.length_c   1.000
_cell.angle_alpha   90.00
_cell.angle_beta   90.00
_cell.angle_gamma   90.00
#
_symmetry.space_group_name_H-M   'P 1'
#
loop_
_entity.id
_entity.type
_entity.pdbx_description
1 polymer ?
#
loop_
_entity_poly.entity_id
_entity_poly.type
_entity_poly.pdbx_seq_one_letter_code
_entity_poly.pdbx_strand_id
1 'polypeptide(L)'
;METLRCLVCQGQSIADSDADMAADMRALVRERIERGEKPASIRDWLVSRYGDYVTYDPPLSGLTWPLWLTPILLLGVGGWIARSSFRRRTR
;
A
#
# COMPACT_ATOMS: atom_id res chain seq x y z
N MET A 1 9.31 -8.60 -5.40
CA MET A 1 8.64 -9.33 -4.31
C MET A 1 8.59 -8.46 -3.03
N GLU A 2 9.47 -7.46 -2.90
CA GLU A 2 9.47 -6.42 -1.85
C GLU A 2 8.12 -5.84 -1.44
N THR A 3 7.19 -5.67 -2.38
CA THR A 3 5.88 -5.04 -2.10
C THR A 3 4.89 -5.94 -1.38
N LEU A 4 5.27 -7.19 -1.10
CA LEU A 4 4.46 -8.18 -0.40
C LEU A 4 5.03 -8.44 0.99
N ARG A 5 4.16 -8.37 2.00
CA ARG A 5 4.49 -8.58 3.42
C ARG A 5 4.46 -10.06 3.76
N CYS A 6 5.37 -10.48 4.64
CA CYS A 6 5.22 -11.75 5.34
C CYS A 6 4.19 -11.59 6.47
N LEU A 7 3.11 -12.38 6.43
CA LEU A 7 1.98 -12.28 7.37
C LEU A 7 2.34 -12.65 8.82
N VAL A 8 3.39 -13.46 8.99
CA VAL A 8 3.82 -13.94 10.31
C VAL A 8 5.07 -13.22 10.83
N CYS A 9 5.70 -12.41 9.97
CA CYS A 9 6.95 -11.73 10.29
C CYS A 9 6.69 -10.32 10.81
N GLN A 10 7.55 -9.83 11.69
CA GLN A 10 7.44 -8.49 12.29
C GLN A 10 7.87 -7.40 11.29
N GLY A 11 6.98 -7.05 10.36
CA GLY A 11 7.15 -5.93 9.45
C GLY A 11 8.13 -6.18 8.29
N GLN A 12 8.41 -7.43 7.95
CA GLN A 12 9.32 -7.81 6.86
C GLN A 12 8.56 -8.17 5.56
N SER A 13 9.25 -7.98 4.43
CA SER A 13 8.77 -8.46 3.14
C SER A 13 8.96 -9.97 3.00
N ILE A 14 8.22 -10.61 2.09
CA ILE A 14 8.46 -12.02 1.75
C ILE A 14 9.79 -12.23 1.02
N ALA A 15 10.39 -11.17 0.49
CA ALA A 15 11.67 -11.25 -0.20
C ALA A 15 12.83 -11.33 0.79
N ASP A 16 12.75 -10.55 1.87
CA ASP A 16 13.82 -10.40 2.87
C ASP A 16 13.75 -11.41 4.02
N SER A 17 12.58 -11.99 4.29
CA SER A 17 12.41 -12.88 5.44
C SER A 17 12.80 -14.33 5.13
N ASP A 18 13.47 -14.96 6.09
CA ASP A 18 13.86 -16.38 6.08
C ASP A 18 12.80 -17.30 6.72
N ALA A 19 11.63 -16.77 7.09
CA ALA A 19 10.55 -17.59 7.62
C ALA A 19 10.01 -18.58 6.57
N ASP A 20 9.62 -19.79 7.02
CA ASP A 20 9.03 -20.81 6.13
C ASP A 20 7.83 -20.28 5.33
N MET A 21 6.97 -19.49 6.00
CA MET A 21 5.83 -18.82 5.34
C MET A 21 6.27 -17.90 4.18
N ALA A 22 7.38 -17.18 4.33
CA ALA A 22 7.90 -16.33 3.26
C ALA A 22 8.45 -17.16 2.09
N ALA A 23 9.07 -18.32 2.37
CA ALA A 23 9.49 -19.26 1.33
C ALA A 23 8.29 -19.81 0.54
N ASP A 24 7.23 -20.24 1.22
CA ASP A 24 5.99 -20.74 0.59
C ASP A 24 5.31 -19.68 -0.27
N MET A 25 5.20 -18.45 0.24
CA MET A 25 4.63 -17.34 -0.53
C MET A 25 5.47 -16.99 -1.76
N ARG A 26 6.81 -17.01 -1.65
CA ARG A 26 7.69 -16.82 -2.81
C ARG A 26 7.51 -17.91 -3.85
N ALA A 27 7.36 -19.17 -3.43
CA ALA A 27 7.10 -20.29 -4.33
C ALA A 27 5.77 -20.11 -5.08
N LEU A 28 4.70 -19.75 -4.37
CA LEU A 28 3.40 -19.49 -4.95
C LEU A 28 3.40 -18.34 -5.97
N VAL A 29 4.13 -17.25 -5.68
CA VAL A 29 4.27 -16.14 -6.62
C VAL A 29 5.03 -16.58 -7.87
N ARG A 30 6.11 -17.35 -7.74
CA ARG A 30 6.87 -17.88 -8.89
C ARG A 30 6.01 -18.77 -9.78
N GLU A 31 5.26 -19.71 -9.19
CA GLU A 31 4.35 -20.58 -9.94
C GLU A 31 3.36 -19.77 -10.80
N ARG A 32 2.79 -18.69 -10.23
CA ARG A 32 1.86 -17.82 -10.96
C ARG A 32 2.51 -17.03 -12.10
N ILE A 33 3.73 -16.56 -11.89
CA ILE A 33 4.50 -15.89 -12.94
C ILE A 33 4.80 -16.87 -14.08
N GLU A 34 5.15 -18.12 -13.76
CA GLU A 34 5.37 -19.18 -14.75
C GLU A 34 4.09 -19.52 -15.53
N ARG A 35 2.91 -19.40 -14.90
CA ARG A 35 1.60 -19.47 -15.58
C ARG A 35 1.27 -18.25 -16.46
N GLY A 36 2.16 -17.26 -16.54
CA GLY A 36 1.99 -16.05 -17.36
C GLY A 36 1.10 -14.98 -16.72
N GLU A 37 0.79 -15.07 -15.43
CA GLU A 37 0.01 -14.05 -14.73
C GLU A 37 0.82 -12.74 -14.57
N LYS A 38 0.17 -11.59 -14.76
CA LYS A 38 0.81 -10.28 -14.56
C LYS A 38 1.01 -10.00 -13.06
N PRO A 39 2.10 -9.31 -12.66
CA PRO A 39 2.37 -9.00 -11.25
C PRO A 39 1.20 -8.33 -10.51
N ALA A 40 0.48 -7.42 -11.16
CA ALA A 40 -0.71 -6.78 -10.59
C ALA A 40 -1.82 -7.79 -10.27
N SER A 41 -2.12 -8.71 -11.20
CA SER A 41 -3.12 -9.75 -11.01
C SER A 41 -2.75 -10.71 -9.88
N ILE A 42 -1.45 -11.03 -9.75
CA ILE A 42 -0.96 -11.89 -8.66
C ILE A 42 -1.16 -11.20 -7.32
N ARG A 43 -0.83 -9.90 -7.23
CA ARG A 43 -1.04 -9.10 -6.03
C ARG A 43 -2.52 -9.03 -5.67
N ASP A 44 -3.39 -8.72 -6.62
CA ASP A 44 -4.83 -8.61 -6.37
C ASP A 44 -5.41 -9.96 -5.92
N TRP A 45 -4.91 -11.07 -6.48
CA TRP A 45 -5.27 -12.40 -6.02
C TRP A 45 -4.79 -12.67 -4.58
N LEU A 46 -3.57 -12.26 -4.23
CA LEU A 46 -3.07 -12.37 -2.85
C LEU A 46 -3.88 -11.51 -1.88
N VAL A 47 -4.21 -10.27 -2.24
CA VAL A 47 -5.02 -9.36 -1.43
C VAL A 47 -6.42 -9.93 -1.22
N SER A 48 -7.06 -10.49 -2.26
CA SER A 48 -8.39 -11.08 -2.10
C SER A 48 -8.41 -12.32 -1.19
N ARG A 49 -7.28 -13.02 -1.04
CA ARG A 49 -7.17 -14.25 -0.24
C ARG A 49 -6.62 -14.03 1.17
N TYR A 50 -5.70 -13.09 1.34
CA TYR A 50 -4.97 -12.81 2.59
C TYR A 50 -5.27 -11.42 3.17
N GLY A 51 -6.06 -10.59 2.47
CA GLY A 51 -6.42 -9.24 2.87
C GLY A 51 -5.39 -8.18 2.48
N ASP A 52 -5.75 -6.91 2.69
CA ASP A 52 -4.93 -5.74 2.31
C ASP A 52 -3.58 -5.68 3.04
N TYR A 53 -3.47 -6.35 4.21
CA TYR A 53 -2.23 -6.35 4.98
C TYR A 53 -1.06 -7.04 4.26
N VAL A 54 -1.34 -7.93 3.31
CA VAL A 54 -0.33 -8.67 2.54
C VAL A 54 0.51 -7.76 1.63
N THR A 55 0.09 -6.51 1.40
CA THR A 55 0.82 -5.58 0.53
C THR A 55 1.21 -4.31 1.27
N TYR A 56 2.38 -3.77 0.91
CA TYR A 56 2.78 -2.41 1.31
C TYR A 56 2.11 -1.31 0.47
N ASP A 57 1.39 -1.68 -0.58
CA ASP A 57 0.73 -0.79 -1.54
C ASP A 57 -0.79 -0.96 -1.43
N PRO A 58 -1.44 -0.36 -0.41
CA PRO A 58 -2.87 -0.56 -0.17
C PRO A 58 -3.68 -0.04 -1.36
N PRO A 59 -4.58 -0.86 -1.92
CA PRO A 59 -5.35 -0.47 -3.10
C PRO A 59 -6.26 0.71 -2.79
N LEU A 60 -6.53 1.53 -3.82
CA LEU A 60 -7.56 2.56 -3.77
C LEU A 60 -8.93 1.87 -3.77
N SER A 61 -9.57 1.83 -2.61
CA SER A 61 -10.89 1.22 -2.41
C SER A 61 -11.83 2.22 -1.74
N GLY A 62 -13.13 1.91 -1.72
CA GLY A 62 -14.13 2.74 -1.05
C GLY A 62 -13.89 2.89 0.47
N LEU A 63 -13.04 2.08 1.08
CA LEU A 63 -12.65 2.21 2.49
C LEU A 63 -11.34 3.00 2.66
N THR A 64 -10.37 2.80 1.77
CA THR A 64 -9.04 3.43 1.88
C THR A 64 -8.97 4.82 1.27
N TRP A 65 -9.94 5.24 0.45
CA TRP A 65 -9.95 6.56 -0.19
C TRP A 65 -9.72 7.76 0.76
N PRO A 66 -10.21 7.78 2.02
CA PRO A 66 -9.97 8.91 2.91
C PRO A 66 -8.50 9.07 3.27
N LEU A 67 -7.73 7.97 3.33
CA LEU A 67 -6.28 7.99 3.60
C LEU A 67 -5.54 8.81 2.52
N TRP A 68 -6.02 8.71 1.27
CA TRP A 68 -5.43 9.42 0.13
C TRP A 68 -5.96 10.84 -0.02
N LEU A 69 -7.23 11.11 0.31
CA LEU A 69 -7.80 12.46 0.26
C LEU A 69 -7.25 13.36 1.38
N THR A 70 -7.07 12.82 2.59
CA THR A 70 -6.76 13.60 3.80
C THR A 70 -5.54 14.52 3.63
N PRO A 71 -4.39 14.07 3.09
CA PRO A 71 -3.24 14.95 2.86
C PRO A 71 -3.57 16.14 1.95
N ILE A 72 -4.32 15.92 0.86
CA ILE A 72 -4.70 16.96 -0.10
C ILE A 72 -5.63 17.98 0.57
N LEU A 73 -6.60 17.49 1.35
CA LEU A 73 -7.55 18.32 2.07
C LEU A 73 -6.85 19.20 3.12
N LEU A 74 -5.93 18.62 3.89
CA LEU A 74 -5.14 19.37 4.89
C LEU A 74 -4.27 20.46 4.25
N LEU A 75 -3.60 20.15 3.13
CA LEU A 75 -2.82 21.14 2.39
C LEU A 75 -3.71 22.26 1.84
N GLY A 76 -4.89 21.94 1.32
CA GLY A 76 -5.86 22.92 0.83
C GLY A 76 -6.35 23.85 1.95
N VAL A 77 -6.75 23.30 3.09
CA VAL A 77 -7.21 24.07 4.25
C VAL A 77 -6.07 24.92 4.82
N GLY A 78 -4.88 24.34 5.00
CA GLY A 78 -3.70 25.05 5.51
C GLY A 78 -3.28 26.20 4.59
N GLY A 79 -3.26 25.97 3.27
CA GLY A 79 -2.96 27.00 2.27
C GLY A 79 -3.99 28.13 2.27
N TRP A 80 -5.28 27.81 2.43
CA TRP A 80 -6.34 28.81 2.54
C TRP A 80 -6.19 29.68 3.80
N ILE A 81 -5.92 29.05 4.96
CA ILE A 81 -5.67 29.75 6.22
C ILE A 81 -4.46 30.67 6.08
N ALA A 82 -3.33 30.18 5.56
CA ALA A 82 -2.12 30.97 5.35
C ALA A 82 -2.38 32.17 4.43
N ARG A 83 -3.03 31.96 3.28
CA ARG A 83 -3.39 33.05 2.36
C ARG A 83 -4.25 34.11 3.04
N SER A 84 -5.19 33.69 3.88
CA SER A 84 -6.08 34.61 4.60
C SER A 84 -5.36 35.44 5.66
N SER A 85 -4.35 34.88 6.34
CA SER A 85 -3.58 35.59 7.37
C SER A 85 -2.63 36.62 6.78
N PHE A 86 -1.94 36.30 5.68
CA PHE A 86 -1.07 37.25 4.97
C PHE A 86 -1.85 38.45 4.42
N ARG A 87 -3.06 38.23 3.86
CA ARG A 87 -3.92 39.32 3.38
C ARG A 87 -4.41 40.28 4.48
N ARG A 88 -4.45 39.84 5.74
CA ARG A 88 -4.83 40.69 6.88
C ARG A 88 -3.68 41.55 7.41
N ARG A 89 -2.43 41.21 7.09
CA ARG A 89 -1.24 41.96 7.53
C ARG A 89 -0.84 43.10 6.58
N THR A 90 -1.27 43.03 5.32
CA THR A 90 -0.98 44.02 4.27
C THR A 90 -2.07 45.09 4.13
N ARG A 91 -3.19 44.94 4.83
CA ARG A 91 -4.17 46.01 5.07
C ARG A 91 -3.89 46.63 6.42
#